data_AF-A0A9X2CUX2-F1
#
_entry.id   AF-A0A9X2CUX2-F1
#
_cell.length_a   1.000
_cell.length_b   1.000
_cell.length_c   1.000
_cell.angle_alpha   90.00
_cell.angle_beta   90.00
_cell.angle_gamma   90.00
#
_symmetry.space_group_name_H-M   'P 1'
#
loop_
_entity.id
_entity.type
_entity.pdbx_description
1 polymer ?
#
loop_
_entity_poly.entity_id
_entity_poly.type
_entity_poly.pdbx_seq_one_letter_code
_entity_poly.pdbx_strand_id
1 'polypeptide(L)'
;MEKWEKQLKEDVNPPLSKSVDERIERTLQQLPRRKKRSKYFIALTAAIVILSISFGASFLSPAFANTMKSLPFFGSAFEFVGDKGVKKGTQEGLTTELGEQIEVDGQVITFTETLYDGGEIHIGYVMETIETEERPYYLQDFEILIDGSYIGNVGMGGNVRKIEQGLYAGTFNISVRDHIPDSFVLGIRPREGRSWSVELPVTLQGNHKMFIINDAKKRDDLTILYDKVTFFPTSTEIDLRLIMEEETFFNDKYMMLDYQIVDDQGRVLEPF
;
A
#
# COMPACT_ATOMS: atom_id res chain seq x y z
N MET A 1 62.60 7.68 1.75
CA MET A 1 61.17 7.48 2.03
C MET A 1 60.40 7.17 0.74
N GLU A 2 60.60 7.93 -0.35
CA GLU A 2 59.83 7.77 -1.61
C GLU A 2 59.93 6.41 -2.33
N LYS A 3 61.06 5.69 -2.21
CA LYS A 3 61.26 4.41 -2.93
C LYS A 3 60.41 3.27 -2.35
N TRP A 4 60.16 3.31 -1.04
CA TRP A 4 59.40 2.28 -0.32
C TRP A 4 57.89 2.46 -0.49
N GLU A 5 57.41 3.70 -0.53
CA GLU A 5 56.00 4.02 -0.82
C GLU A 5 55.59 3.64 -2.25
N LYS A 6 56.52 3.72 -3.20
CA LYS A 6 56.27 3.34 -4.59
C LYS A 6 56.15 1.83 -4.77
N GLN A 7 56.99 1.05 -4.06
CA GLN A 7 56.90 -0.42 -4.04
C GLN A 7 55.62 -0.91 -3.36
N LEU A 8 55.20 -0.27 -2.25
CA LEU A 8 53.94 -0.60 -1.59
C LEU A 8 52.71 -0.33 -2.48
N LYS A 9 52.74 0.68 -3.36
CA LYS A 9 51.64 0.92 -4.30
C LYS A 9 51.54 -0.11 -5.42
N GLU A 10 52.66 -0.68 -5.87
CA GLU A 10 52.68 -1.75 -6.89
C GLU A 10 52.26 -3.11 -6.30
N ASP A 11 52.67 -3.43 -5.07
CA ASP A 11 52.35 -4.72 -4.43
C ASP A 11 50.90 -4.82 -3.94
N VAL A 12 50.25 -3.69 -3.62
CA VAL A 12 48.87 -3.68 -3.09
C VAL A 12 47.81 -3.69 -4.20
N ASN A 13 48.18 -3.36 -5.45
CA ASN A 13 47.30 -3.44 -6.62
C ASN A 13 48.08 -3.99 -7.84
N PRO A 14 48.37 -5.30 -7.90
CA PRO A 14 48.89 -5.90 -9.12
C PRO A 14 47.88 -5.65 -10.26
N PRO A 15 48.35 -5.36 -11.49
CA PRO A 15 47.45 -5.27 -12.64
C PRO A 15 46.69 -6.59 -12.75
N LEU A 16 45.36 -6.50 -12.86
CA LEU A 16 44.49 -7.66 -12.98
C LEU A 16 44.98 -8.53 -14.13
N SER A 17 44.95 -9.86 -13.93
CA SER A 17 45.31 -10.77 -15.01
C SER A 17 44.30 -10.61 -16.15
N LYS A 18 44.75 -10.73 -17.40
CA LYS A 18 43.87 -10.62 -18.57
C LYS A 18 42.61 -11.50 -18.48
N SER A 19 42.72 -12.65 -17.82
CA SER A 19 41.60 -13.56 -17.57
C SER A 19 40.54 -13.02 -16.61
N VAL A 20 40.90 -12.14 -15.68
CA VAL A 20 39.98 -11.45 -14.77
C VAL A 20 39.30 -10.30 -15.52
N ASP A 21 40.04 -9.54 -16.32
CA ASP A 21 39.48 -8.48 -17.16
C ASP A 21 38.46 -9.03 -18.17
N GLU A 22 38.80 -10.11 -18.87
CA GLU A 22 37.89 -10.78 -19.81
C GLU A 22 36.63 -11.32 -19.13
N ARG A 23 36.75 -11.78 -17.89
CA ARG A 23 35.60 -12.27 -17.09
C ARG A 23 34.72 -11.10 -16.66
N ILE A 24 35.30 -10.02 -16.16
CA ILE A 24 34.57 -8.81 -15.78
C ILE A 24 33.83 -8.26 -17.00
N GLU A 25 34.48 -8.19 -18.16
CA GLU A 25 33.87 -7.67 -19.38
C GLU A 25 32.74 -8.56 -19.90
N ARG A 26 32.91 -9.90 -19.88
CA ARG A 26 31.82 -10.83 -20.20
C ARG A 26 30.65 -10.71 -19.22
N THR A 27 30.92 -10.59 -17.93
CA THR A 27 29.87 -10.40 -16.92
C THR A 27 29.13 -9.07 -17.13
N LEU A 28 29.85 -7.97 -17.40
CA LEU A 28 29.25 -6.67 -17.68
C LEU A 28 28.42 -6.66 -18.96
N GLN A 29 28.83 -7.42 -19.99
CA GLN A 29 28.07 -7.58 -21.23
C GLN A 29 26.84 -8.49 -21.07
N GLN A 30 26.85 -9.41 -20.11
CA GLN A 30 25.74 -10.33 -19.80
C GLN A 30 24.73 -9.75 -18.81
N LEU A 31 25.04 -8.66 -18.12
CA LEU A 31 24.08 -8.00 -17.24
C LEU A 31 22.94 -7.39 -18.06
N PRO A 32 21.67 -7.64 -17.71
CA PRO A 32 20.54 -7.01 -18.37
C PRO A 32 20.66 -5.50 -18.22
N ARG A 33 20.73 -4.78 -19.35
CA ARG A 33 20.72 -3.31 -19.34
C ARG A 33 19.42 -2.85 -18.70
N ARG A 34 19.50 -2.25 -17.51
CA ARG A 34 18.35 -1.58 -16.86
C ARG A 34 17.77 -0.61 -17.88
N LYS A 35 16.54 -0.85 -18.37
CA LYS A 35 15.86 0.08 -19.27
C LYS A 35 15.81 1.42 -18.55
N LYS A 36 16.49 2.43 -19.10
CA LYS A 36 16.35 3.81 -18.59
C LYS A 36 14.88 4.16 -18.76
N ARG A 37 14.13 4.22 -17.66
CA ARG A 37 12.77 4.76 -17.69
C ARG A 37 12.88 6.14 -18.33
N SER A 38 12.12 6.36 -19.40
CA SER A 38 12.22 7.58 -20.19
C SER A 38 11.97 8.78 -19.28
N LYS A 39 12.79 9.83 -19.36
CA LYS A 39 12.50 11.09 -18.66
C LYS A 39 11.12 11.64 -19.03
N TYR A 40 10.62 11.30 -20.23
CA TYR A 40 9.27 11.58 -20.68
C TYR A 40 8.19 10.82 -19.89
N PHE A 41 8.44 9.59 -19.43
CA PHE A 41 7.50 8.87 -18.56
C PHE A 41 7.41 9.53 -17.19
N ILE A 42 8.56 9.94 -16.61
CA ILE A 42 8.60 10.64 -15.31
C ILE A 42 7.92 12.02 -15.42
N ALA A 43 8.15 12.75 -16.52
CA ALA A 43 7.51 14.04 -16.75
C ALA A 43 6.00 13.91 -17.02
N LEU A 44 5.57 12.85 -17.70
CA LEU A 44 4.17 12.57 -17.97
C LEU A 44 3.43 12.17 -16.68
N THR A 45 4.00 11.31 -15.83
CA THR A 45 3.40 10.97 -14.54
C THR A 45 3.37 12.18 -13.61
N ALA A 46 4.42 12.99 -13.56
CA ALA A 46 4.40 14.24 -12.79
C ALA A 46 3.31 15.21 -13.29
N ALA A 47 3.11 15.33 -14.61
CA ALA A 47 2.06 16.16 -15.17
C ALA A 47 0.65 15.61 -14.89
N ILE A 48 0.46 14.29 -14.95
CA ILE A 48 -0.79 13.63 -14.57
C ILE A 48 -1.05 13.86 -13.08
N VAL A 49 -0.09 13.62 -12.19
CA VAL A 49 -0.24 13.86 -10.75
C VAL A 49 -0.54 15.33 -10.46
N ILE A 50 0.16 16.29 -11.09
CA ILE A 50 -0.13 17.73 -10.91
C ILE A 50 -1.52 18.08 -11.44
N LEU A 51 -1.96 17.51 -12.57
CA LEU A 51 -3.31 17.72 -13.09
C LEU A 51 -4.36 17.05 -12.20
N SER A 52 -4.14 15.84 -11.72
CA SER A 52 -5.02 15.12 -10.78
C SER A 52 -5.07 15.76 -9.40
N ILE A 53 -4.01 16.44 -8.94
CA ILE A 53 -4.04 17.24 -7.71
C ILE A 53 -4.73 18.59 -7.97
N SER A 54 -4.48 19.22 -9.12
CA SER A 54 -5.09 20.51 -9.48
C SER A 54 -6.58 20.39 -9.87
N PHE A 55 -6.99 19.22 -10.34
CA PHE A 55 -8.35 18.85 -10.74
C PHE A 55 -8.93 17.73 -9.86
N GLY A 56 -8.29 17.37 -8.74
CA GLY A 56 -8.83 16.39 -7.77
C GLY A 56 -10.07 16.90 -7.05
N ALA A 57 -10.34 18.21 -7.17
CA ALA A 57 -11.63 18.82 -6.91
C ALA A 57 -12.38 19.10 -8.21
N SER A 58 -12.42 18.17 -9.16
CA SER A 58 -13.17 18.33 -10.42
C SER A 58 -14.66 18.28 -10.11
N PHE A 59 -15.19 19.44 -9.69
CA PHE A 59 -16.60 19.72 -9.43
C PHE A 59 -17.30 18.59 -8.68
N LEU A 60 -17.37 18.68 -7.34
CA LEU A 60 -18.30 17.89 -6.53
C LEU A 60 -19.66 17.89 -7.25
N SER A 61 -19.95 16.79 -7.96
CA SER A 61 -21.07 16.77 -8.88
C SER A 61 -22.34 16.86 -8.03
N PRO A 62 -23.46 17.37 -8.57
CA PRO A 62 -24.73 17.29 -7.86
C PRO A 62 -25.04 15.86 -7.40
N ALA A 63 -24.58 14.84 -8.15
CA ALA A 63 -24.67 13.44 -7.75
C ALA A 63 -23.84 13.16 -6.49
N PHE A 64 -22.55 13.51 -6.46
CA PHE A 64 -21.71 13.35 -5.27
C PHE A 64 -22.29 14.07 -4.04
N ALA A 65 -22.68 15.34 -4.21
CA ALA A 65 -23.25 16.13 -3.11
C ALA A 65 -24.56 15.55 -2.57
N ASN A 66 -25.32 14.81 -3.39
CA ASN A 66 -26.51 14.09 -2.94
C ASN A 66 -26.15 12.79 -2.22
N THR A 67 -25.21 12.00 -2.74
CA THR A 67 -24.71 10.78 -2.08
C THR A 67 -24.02 11.09 -0.74
N MET A 68 -23.36 12.24 -0.59
CA MET A 68 -22.75 12.62 0.70
C MET A 68 -23.79 13.04 1.75
N LYS A 69 -24.93 13.59 1.32
CA LYS A 69 -26.04 13.94 2.23
C LYS A 69 -26.75 12.72 2.80
N SER A 70 -26.70 11.56 2.12
CA SER A 70 -27.32 10.34 2.59
C SER A 70 -26.46 9.57 3.60
N LEU A 71 -25.18 9.93 3.78
CA LEU A 71 -24.33 9.33 4.80
C LEU A 71 -24.71 9.82 6.21
N PRO A 72 -24.98 8.91 7.18
CA PRO A 72 -25.37 9.29 8.54
C PRO A 72 -24.26 9.96 9.36
N PHE A 73 -23.04 10.10 8.82
CA PHE A 73 -21.89 10.74 9.46
C PHE A 73 -21.15 11.61 8.44
N PHE A 74 -21.23 12.94 8.59
CA PHE A 74 -20.46 14.02 7.93
C PHE A 74 -19.79 13.70 6.56
N GLY A 75 -20.46 12.98 5.65
CA GLY A 75 -19.92 12.65 4.33
C GLY A 75 -18.72 11.69 4.29
N SER A 76 -18.45 10.89 5.34
CA SER A 76 -17.30 9.96 5.37
C SER A 76 -17.73 8.49 5.47
N ALA A 77 -17.23 7.68 4.54
CA ALA A 77 -17.37 6.22 4.60
C ALA A 77 -16.48 5.64 5.71
N PHE A 78 -15.29 6.20 5.91
CA PHE A 78 -14.38 5.79 6.99
C PHE A 78 -15.00 5.97 8.38
N GLU A 79 -15.65 7.08 8.66
CA GLU A 79 -16.35 7.30 9.93
C GLU A 79 -17.48 6.29 10.18
N PHE A 80 -18.18 5.88 9.12
CA PHE A 80 -19.29 4.94 9.24
C PHE A 80 -18.84 3.49 9.44
N VAL A 81 -17.98 2.98 8.54
CA VAL A 81 -17.65 1.55 8.45
C VAL A 81 -16.15 1.23 8.63
N GLY A 82 -15.27 2.24 8.62
CA GLY A 82 -13.84 2.04 8.82
C GLY A 82 -13.49 1.48 10.21
N ASP A 83 -12.28 0.94 10.34
CA ASP A 83 -11.74 0.54 11.63
C ASP A 83 -11.32 1.75 12.48
N LYS A 84 -10.81 1.50 13.70
CA LYS A 84 -10.40 2.57 14.62
C LYS A 84 -9.26 3.44 14.07
N GLY A 85 -8.33 2.85 13.34
CA GLY A 85 -7.17 3.54 12.77
C GLY A 85 -7.60 4.53 11.71
N VAL A 86 -8.42 4.07 10.76
CA VAL A 86 -8.89 4.91 9.65
C VAL A 86 -9.88 5.98 10.13
N LYS A 87 -10.75 5.66 11.10
CA LYS A 87 -11.60 6.68 11.77
C LYS A 87 -10.77 7.77 12.42
N LYS A 88 -9.75 7.39 13.20
CA LYS A 88 -8.83 8.35 13.81
C LYS A 88 -8.15 9.21 12.75
N GLY A 89 -7.65 8.61 11.66
CA GLY A 89 -7.02 9.35 10.57
C GLY A 89 -7.96 10.36 9.90
N THR A 90 -9.25 10.01 9.76
CA THR A 90 -10.29 10.92 9.27
C THR A 90 -10.47 12.11 10.22
N GLN A 91 -10.56 11.88 11.53
CA GLN A 91 -10.70 12.92 12.54
C GLN A 91 -9.49 13.85 12.63
N GLU A 92 -8.30 13.32 12.33
CA GLU A 92 -7.04 14.07 12.29
C GLU A 92 -6.81 14.78 10.95
N GLY A 93 -7.73 14.66 9.98
CA GLY A 93 -7.63 15.31 8.67
C GLY A 93 -6.55 14.72 7.77
N LEU A 94 -6.27 13.42 7.90
CA LEU A 94 -5.28 12.68 7.09
C LEU A 94 -5.87 12.10 5.81
N THR A 95 -7.12 12.41 5.50
CA THR A 95 -7.81 11.92 4.30
C THR A 95 -7.67 12.89 3.13
N THR A 96 -7.68 12.34 1.92
CA THR A 96 -7.88 13.10 0.68
C THR A 96 -9.31 12.86 0.24
N GLU A 97 -10.13 13.91 0.22
CA GLU A 97 -11.50 13.84 -0.29
C GLU A 97 -11.51 13.53 -1.78
N LEU A 98 -12.47 12.71 -2.19
CA LEU A 98 -12.69 12.25 -3.56
C LEU A 98 -14.13 12.53 -4.00
N GLY A 99 -14.40 12.40 -5.29
CA GLY A 99 -15.75 12.53 -5.85
C GLY A 99 -16.00 11.65 -7.07
N GLU A 100 -15.06 10.77 -7.40
CA GLU A 100 -15.04 9.92 -8.58
C GLU A 100 -16.14 8.87 -8.51
N GLN A 101 -16.88 8.73 -9.61
CA GLN A 101 -17.99 7.81 -9.73
C GLN A 101 -17.78 6.88 -10.92
N ILE A 102 -18.09 5.61 -10.71
CA ILE A 102 -18.16 4.61 -11.77
C ILE A 102 -19.48 3.87 -11.71
N GLU A 103 -19.93 3.38 -12.86
CA GLU A 103 -21.06 2.47 -12.95
C GLU A 103 -20.53 1.07 -13.27
N VAL A 104 -20.90 0.08 -12.46
CA VAL A 104 -20.53 -1.32 -12.63
C VAL A 104 -21.78 -2.17 -12.56
N ASP A 105 -22.13 -2.83 -13.67
CA ASP A 105 -23.27 -3.75 -13.75
C ASP A 105 -24.59 -3.14 -13.21
N GLY A 106 -24.86 -1.86 -13.53
CA GLY A 106 -26.07 -1.14 -13.11
C GLY A 106 -26.03 -0.56 -11.69
N GLN A 107 -24.86 -0.55 -11.05
CA GLN A 107 -24.64 -0.01 -9.72
C GLN A 107 -23.68 1.17 -9.79
N VAL A 108 -23.98 2.22 -9.02
CA VAL A 108 -23.13 3.40 -8.96
C VAL A 108 -22.25 3.30 -7.73
N ILE A 109 -20.93 3.32 -7.94
CA ILE A 109 -19.93 3.36 -6.88
C ILE A 109 -19.32 4.76 -6.88
N THR A 110 -19.44 5.44 -5.75
CA THR A 110 -18.81 6.74 -5.48
C THR A 110 -17.64 6.53 -4.54
N PHE A 111 -16.42 6.83 -4.99
CA PHE A 111 -15.24 6.85 -4.12
C PHE A 111 -15.23 8.18 -3.37
N THR A 112 -15.16 8.13 -2.04
CA THR A 112 -15.42 9.31 -1.18
C THR A 112 -14.17 9.91 -0.62
N GLU A 113 -13.17 9.08 -0.32
CA GLU A 113 -11.94 9.49 0.32
C GLU A 113 -10.86 8.43 0.19
N THR A 114 -9.59 8.85 0.19
CA THR A 114 -8.45 7.97 0.43
C THR A 114 -7.69 8.39 1.68
N LEU A 115 -6.96 7.45 2.27
CA LEU A 115 -5.98 7.72 3.33
C LEU A 115 -4.73 6.91 3.03
N TYR A 116 -3.57 7.57 3.05
CA TYR A 116 -2.27 6.91 2.96
C TYR A 116 -1.30 7.59 3.91
N ASP A 117 -0.83 6.86 4.92
CA ASP A 117 0.07 7.40 5.95
C ASP A 117 1.48 6.79 5.91
N GLY A 118 1.73 5.98 4.88
CA GLY A 118 2.98 5.26 4.65
C GLY A 118 2.87 3.77 4.91
N GLY A 119 1.85 3.32 5.66
CA GLY A 119 1.60 1.90 5.94
C GLY A 119 0.76 1.26 4.84
N GLU A 120 -0.54 1.53 4.85
CA GLU A 120 -1.50 1.01 3.88
C GLU A 120 -2.25 2.13 3.17
N ILE A 121 -2.74 1.83 1.96
CA ILE A 121 -3.63 2.73 1.23
C ILE A 121 -5.06 2.31 1.56
N HIS A 122 -5.82 3.18 2.21
CA HIS A 122 -7.24 2.96 2.50
C HIS A 122 -8.11 3.75 1.54
N ILE A 123 -9.21 3.15 1.10
CA ILE A 123 -10.18 3.75 0.20
C ILE A 123 -11.57 3.61 0.80
N GLY A 124 -12.29 4.74 0.92
CA GLY A 124 -13.69 4.80 1.31
C GLY A 124 -14.59 4.93 0.08
N TYR A 125 -15.74 4.27 0.10
CA TYR A 125 -16.71 4.34 -0.99
C TYR A 125 -18.15 4.16 -0.52
N VAL A 126 -19.08 4.65 -1.34
CA VAL A 126 -20.52 4.43 -1.22
C VAL A 126 -21.01 3.77 -2.49
N MET A 127 -21.99 2.88 -2.36
CA MET A 127 -22.54 2.11 -3.46
C MET A 127 -24.06 2.13 -3.42
N GLU A 128 -24.64 2.48 -4.57
CA GLU A 128 -26.08 2.49 -4.83
C GLU A 128 -26.42 1.30 -5.74
N THR A 129 -27.33 0.44 -5.29
CA THR A 129 -27.75 -0.80 -5.98
C THR A 129 -29.25 -0.89 -6.15
N ILE A 130 -29.68 -1.52 -7.24
CA ILE A 130 -31.08 -1.80 -7.56
C ILE A 130 -31.52 -3.05 -6.76
N GLU A 131 -31.84 -2.84 -5.49
CA GLU A 131 -32.64 -3.65 -4.52
C GLU A 131 -32.59 -5.21 -4.46
N THR A 132 -31.88 -5.96 -5.29
CA THR A 132 -32.08 -7.43 -5.38
C THR A 132 -30.99 -8.32 -4.78
N GLU A 133 -29.83 -7.78 -4.33
CA GLU A 133 -28.76 -8.64 -3.80
C GLU A 133 -28.44 -8.38 -2.32
N GLU A 134 -28.40 -9.47 -1.55
CA GLU A 134 -28.18 -9.46 -0.09
C GLU A 134 -26.74 -9.13 0.32
N ARG A 135 -25.77 -9.26 -0.60
CA ARG A 135 -24.36 -8.92 -0.35
C ARG A 135 -23.69 -8.39 -1.61
N PRO A 136 -23.42 -7.08 -1.69
CA PRO A 136 -22.84 -6.51 -2.88
C PRO A 136 -21.32 -6.71 -2.91
N TYR A 137 -20.85 -7.83 -3.47
CA TYR A 137 -19.42 -8.11 -3.67
C TYR A 137 -19.02 -7.85 -5.13
N TYR A 138 -18.85 -6.59 -5.55
CA TYR A 138 -18.67 -6.28 -6.99
C TYR A 138 -17.32 -5.74 -7.40
N LEU A 139 -16.53 -5.22 -6.46
CA LEU A 139 -15.09 -5.06 -6.63
C LEU A 139 -14.44 -6.43 -6.40
N GLN A 140 -14.67 -7.35 -7.32
CA GLN A 140 -13.93 -8.60 -7.42
C GLN A 140 -13.13 -8.58 -8.72
N ASP A 141 -11.97 -9.22 -8.67
CA ASP A 141 -11.09 -9.42 -9.83
C ASP A 141 -10.71 -8.13 -10.57
N PHE A 142 -10.19 -7.18 -9.80
CA PHE A 142 -9.54 -6.00 -10.34
C PHE A 142 -8.03 -6.08 -10.14
N GLU A 143 -7.33 -5.25 -10.91
CA GLU A 143 -5.93 -4.97 -10.75
C GLU A 143 -5.71 -3.54 -10.26
N ILE A 144 -4.64 -3.38 -9.48
CA ILE A 144 -4.20 -2.11 -8.95
C ILE A 144 -3.00 -1.62 -9.75
N LEU A 145 -3.04 -0.34 -10.09
CA LEU A 145 -1.97 0.36 -10.77
C LEU A 145 -1.52 1.55 -9.92
N ILE A 146 -0.22 1.82 -9.92
CA ILE A 146 0.34 3.07 -9.39
C ILE A 146 0.98 3.80 -10.55
N ASP A 147 0.50 5.01 -10.84
CA ASP A 147 0.92 5.82 -11.99
C ASP A 147 0.85 5.03 -13.31
N GLY A 148 -0.25 4.29 -13.49
CA GLY A 148 -0.48 3.44 -14.66
C GLY A 148 0.39 2.18 -14.75
N SER A 149 1.21 1.90 -13.73
CA SER A 149 2.04 0.69 -13.65
C SER A 149 1.38 -0.36 -12.76
N TYR A 150 1.10 -1.54 -13.30
CA TYR A 150 0.61 -2.68 -12.51
C TYR A 150 1.64 -3.09 -11.44
N ILE A 151 1.17 -3.26 -10.20
CA ILE A 151 2.03 -3.54 -9.04
C ILE A 151 2.00 -5.00 -8.56
N GLY A 152 1.33 -5.90 -9.31
CA GLY A 152 1.24 -7.31 -8.93
C GLY A 152 0.11 -7.60 -7.96
N ASN A 153 0.23 -8.72 -7.25
CA ASN A 153 -0.72 -9.11 -6.21
C ASN A 153 -0.42 -8.33 -4.93
N VAL A 154 -1.44 -7.65 -4.42
CA VAL A 154 -1.40 -6.87 -3.18
C VAL A 154 -2.26 -7.53 -2.11
N GLY A 155 -1.90 -7.33 -0.85
CA GLY A 155 -2.78 -7.67 0.26
C GLY A 155 -3.99 -6.74 0.24
N MET A 156 -5.19 -7.30 0.41
CA MET A 156 -6.42 -6.52 0.43
C MET A 156 -7.34 -7.00 1.54
N GLY A 157 -7.94 -6.05 2.24
CA GLY A 157 -9.01 -6.25 3.20
C GLY A 157 -10.12 -5.23 2.98
N GLY A 158 -11.25 -5.39 3.66
CA GLY A 158 -12.32 -4.42 3.56
C GLY A 158 -13.54 -4.76 4.39
N ASN A 159 -14.33 -3.72 4.66
CA ASN A 159 -15.57 -3.80 5.42
C ASN A 159 -16.68 -3.12 4.64
N VAL A 160 -17.89 -3.69 4.64
CA VAL A 160 -19.07 -3.10 4.00
C VAL A 160 -20.23 -3.15 4.99
N ARG A 161 -20.96 -2.05 5.10
CA ARG A 161 -22.17 -1.93 5.92
C ARG A 161 -23.28 -1.24 5.15
N LYS A 162 -24.49 -1.75 5.35
CA LYS A 162 -25.72 -1.15 4.81
C LYS A 162 -26.04 0.14 5.56
N ILE A 163 -26.30 1.20 4.81
CA ILE A 163 -26.82 2.46 5.36
C ILE A 163 -28.35 2.37 5.38
N GLU A 164 -28.94 2.09 4.22
CA GLU A 164 -30.37 1.88 4.04
C GLU A 164 -30.64 0.95 2.85
N GLN A 165 -31.89 0.73 2.48
CA GLN A 165 -32.24 -0.16 1.37
C GLN A 165 -31.64 0.37 0.05
N GLY A 166 -30.82 -0.45 -0.61
CA GLY A 166 -30.13 -0.07 -1.85
C GLY A 166 -28.89 0.81 -1.67
N LEU A 167 -28.51 1.19 -0.44
CA LEU A 167 -27.37 2.06 -0.16
C LEU A 167 -26.40 1.45 0.85
N TYR A 168 -25.14 1.33 0.46
CA TYR A 168 -24.07 0.72 1.25
C TYR A 168 -22.85 1.62 1.31
N ALA A 169 -22.16 1.64 2.45
CA ALA A 169 -20.83 2.22 2.58
C ALA A 169 -19.81 1.12 2.79
N GLY A 170 -18.66 1.27 2.17
CA GLY A 170 -17.58 0.31 2.23
C GLY A 170 -16.22 0.96 2.37
N THR A 171 -15.27 0.13 2.78
CA THR A 171 -13.85 0.45 2.84
C THR A 171 -13.08 -0.73 2.31
N PHE A 172 -11.96 -0.46 1.63
CA PHE A 172 -10.95 -1.47 1.41
C PHE A 172 -9.56 -0.86 1.58
N ASN A 173 -8.61 -1.69 1.99
CA ASN A 173 -7.21 -1.33 2.15
C ASN A 173 -6.35 -2.13 1.17
N ILE A 174 -5.22 -1.54 0.79
CA ILE A 174 -4.21 -2.13 -0.08
C ILE A 174 -2.86 -2.06 0.65
N SER A 175 -2.29 -3.22 0.97
CA SER A 175 -0.95 -3.32 1.52
C SER A 175 0.07 -3.48 0.38
N VAL A 176 0.95 -2.48 0.21
CA VAL A 176 2.00 -2.48 -0.82
C VAL A 176 3.35 -2.76 -0.17
N ARG A 177 4.07 -3.78 -0.65
CA ARG A 177 5.34 -4.24 -0.05
C ARG A 177 6.56 -3.42 -0.46
N ASP A 178 6.48 -2.76 -1.62
CA ASP A 178 7.56 -1.95 -2.15
C ASP A 178 7.35 -0.48 -1.79
N HIS A 179 8.44 0.28 -1.72
CA HIS A 179 8.35 1.74 -1.58
C HIS A 179 7.65 2.34 -2.80
N ILE A 180 6.54 3.03 -2.56
CA ILE A 180 5.76 3.79 -3.54
C ILE A 180 5.98 5.30 -3.35
N PRO A 181 5.72 6.12 -4.38
CA PRO A 181 5.86 7.57 -4.27
C PRO A 181 4.98 8.18 -3.17
N ASP A 182 5.38 9.33 -2.62
CA ASP A 182 4.56 10.08 -1.65
C ASP A 182 3.28 10.66 -2.28
N SER A 183 3.20 10.76 -3.61
CA SER A 183 1.98 11.15 -4.31
C SER A 183 1.90 10.42 -5.63
N PHE A 184 0.77 9.82 -5.92
CA PHE A 184 0.57 8.98 -7.10
C PHE A 184 -0.91 8.91 -7.48
N VAL A 185 -1.17 8.46 -8.69
CA VAL A 185 -2.52 8.09 -9.12
C VAL A 185 -2.71 6.58 -8.93
N LEU A 186 -3.67 6.23 -8.07
CA LEU A 186 -4.12 4.86 -7.87
C LEU A 186 -5.15 4.50 -8.95
N GLY A 187 -4.74 3.65 -9.89
CA GLY A 187 -5.65 3.10 -10.89
C GLY A 187 -6.30 1.80 -10.40
N ILE A 188 -7.61 1.69 -10.54
CA ILE A 188 -8.37 0.47 -10.27
C ILE A 188 -9.18 0.13 -11.51
N ARG A 189 -8.99 -1.09 -12.03
CA ARG A 189 -9.71 -1.56 -13.22
C ARG A 189 -9.85 -3.09 -13.19
N PRO A 190 -10.88 -3.66 -13.84
CA PRO A 190 -11.08 -5.10 -13.91
C PRO A 190 -9.92 -5.77 -14.65
N ARG A 191 -9.55 -7.00 -14.26
CA ARG A 191 -8.53 -7.78 -14.99
C ARG A 191 -9.02 -8.20 -16.36
N GLU A 192 -10.27 -8.64 -16.46
CA GLU A 192 -10.89 -9.10 -17.70
C GLU A 192 -12.39 -8.75 -17.75
N GLY A 193 -12.94 -8.68 -18.96
CA GLY A 193 -14.39 -8.78 -19.22
C GLY A 193 -15.28 -7.57 -18.90
N ARG A 194 -14.82 -6.60 -18.11
CA ARG A 194 -15.59 -5.40 -17.74
C ARG A 194 -14.95 -4.11 -18.26
N SER A 195 -15.78 -3.10 -18.54
CA SER A 195 -15.36 -1.81 -19.11
C SER A 195 -15.57 -0.67 -18.11
N TRP A 196 -14.85 -0.72 -16.99
CA TRP A 196 -14.78 0.40 -16.05
C TRP A 196 -13.35 0.60 -15.58
N SER A 197 -13.01 1.82 -15.19
CA SER A 197 -11.75 2.13 -14.53
C SER A 197 -11.94 3.39 -13.71
N VAL A 198 -11.24 3.48 -12.59
CA VAL A 198 -11.17 4.70 -11.80
C VAL A 198 -9.71 5.05 -11.52
N GLU A 199 -9.43 6.34 -11.49
CA GLU A 199 -8.13 6.90 -11.13
C GLU A 199 -8.35 7.78 -9.91
N LEU A 200 -7.71 7.43 -8.79
CA LEU A 200 -7.85 8.12 -7.52
C LEU A 200 -6.53 8.80 -7.16
N PRO A 201 -6.49 10.12 -6.93
CA PRO A 201 -5.31 10.77 -6.39
C PRO A 201 -5.07 10.29 -4.95
N VAL A 202 -3.84 9.87 -4.67
CA VAL A 202 -3.40 9.47 -3.31
C VAL A 202 -2.16 10.26 -2.94
N THR A 203 -2.16 10.81 -1.73
CA THR A 203 -1.03 11.57 -1.17
C THR A 203 -0.71 11.04 0.22
N LEU A 204 0.57 10.87 0.50
CA LEU A 204 1.11 10.52 1.82
C LEU A 204 0.80 11.65 2.80
N GLN A 205 0.12 11.30 3.90
CA GLN A 205 -0.27 12.21 4.95
C GLN A 205 0.33 11.78 6.30
N GLY A 206 0.69 12.78 7.11
CA GLY A 206 1.29 12.54 8.42
C GLY A 206 2.74 12.09 8.36
N ASN A 207 3.26 11.69 9.51
CA ASN A 207 4.65 11.26 9.67
C ASN A 207 4.68 9.95 10.46
N HIS A 208 5.50 9.01 10.03
CA HIS A 208 5.73 7.77 10.75
C HIS A 208 7.03 7.82 11.56
N LYS A 209 7.11 7.01 12.60
CA LYS A 209 8.32 6.80 13.40
C LYS A 209 8.72 5.34 13.36
N MET A 210 9.96 5.08 12.97
CA MET A 210 10.51 3.74 12.90
C MET A 210 11.53 3.52 14.00
N PHE A 211 11.45 2.35 14.64
CA PHE A 211 12.41 1.89 15.65
C PHE A 211 12.96 0.54 15.23
N ILE A 212 14.28 0.46 15.06
CA ILE A 212 14.96 -0.82 14.83
C ILE A 212 15.08 -1.54 16.18
N ILE A 213 14.64 -2.80 16.20
CA ILE A 213 14.65 -3.64 17.40
C ILE A 213 15.87 -4.57 17.39
N ASN A 214 16.05 -5.33 16.29
CA ASN A 214 17.12 -6.32 16.14
C ASN A 214 17.25 -7.27 17.35
N ASP A 215 16.13 -7.79 17.85
CA ASP A 215 16.10 -8.76 18.96
C ASP A 215 15.64 -10.14 18.46
N ALA A 216 16.00 -11.19 19.19
CA ALA A 216 15.61 -12.55 18.87
C ALA A 216 15.10 -13.27 20.13
N LYS A 217 13.95 -13.94 20.00
CA LYS A 217 13.42 -14.82 21.05
C LYS A 217 13.28 -16.23 20.51
N LYS A 218 13.91 -17.19 21.19
CA LYS A 218 13.85 -18.60 20.87
C LYS A 218 12.93 -19.35 21.83
N ARG A 219 12.10 -20.24 21.28
CA ARG A 219 11.20 -21.17 21.96
C ARG A 219 11.22 -22.49 21.21
N ASP A 220 11.71 -23.56 21.83
CA ASP A 220 11.74 -24.91 21.24
C ASP A 220 12.23 -24.93 19.77
N ASP A 221 11.32 -25.17 18.84
CA ASP A 221 11.49 -25.28 17.38
C ASP A 221 11.15 -23.98 16.60
N LEU A 222 11.00 -22.86 17.30
CA LEU A 222 10.71 -21.54 16.74
C LEU A 222 11.68 -20.48 17.27
N THR A 223 12.23 -19.69 16.36
CA THR A 223 12.92 -18.44 16.67
C THR A 223 12.18 -17.30 16.01
N ILE A 224 11.77 -16.32 16.80
CA ILE A 224 11.15 -15.09 16.31
C ILE A 224 12.23 -14.00 16.34
N LEU A 225 12.52 -13.44 15.17
CA LEU A 225 13.34 -12.25 15.02
C LEU A 225 12.44 -11.03 14.94
N TYR A 226 12.68 -10.06 15.82
CA TYR A 226 12.01 -8.77 15.87
C TYR A 226 12.91 -7.76 15.16
N ASP A 227 12.58 -7.40 13.93
CA ASP A 227 13.46 -6.57 13.11
C ASP A 227 13.21 -5.09 13.42
N LYS A 228 11.97 -4.61 13.26
CA LYS A 228 11.59 -3.21 13.52
C LYS A 228 10.11 -3.07 13.89
N VAL A 229 9.79 -1.91 14.46
CA VAL A 229 8.41 -1.44 14.66
C VAL A 229 8.26 -0.08 14.00
N THR A 230 7.20 0.10 13.23
CA THR A 230 6.84 1.38 12.61
C THR A 230 5.51 1.86 13.16
N PHE A 231 5.51 3.06 13.73
CA PHE A 231 4.30 3.74 14.18
C PHE A 231 3.85 4.72 13.11
N PHE A 232 2.72 4.40 12.48
CA PHE A 232 2.03 5.30 11.60
C PHE A 232 0.97 6.10 12.38
N PRO A 233 0.48 7.22 11.85
CA PRO A 233 -0.65 7.94 12.43
C PRO A 233 -1.88 7.05 12.71
N THR A 234 -2.20 6.14 11.79
CA THR A 234 -3.41 5.31 11.85
C THR A 234 -3.16 3.86 12.26
N SER A 235 -1.93 3.37 12.16
CA SER A 235 -1.62 1.96 12.40
C SER A 235 -0.24 1.75 13.06
N THR A 236 0.02 0.52 13.48
CA THR A 236 1.34 0.09 13.95
C THR A 236 1.72 -1.17 13.20
N GLU A 237 2.88 -1.16 12.56
CA GLU A 237 3.46 -2.29 11.84
C GLU A 237 4.59 -2.89 12.66
N ILE A 238 4.59 -4.22 12.79
CA ILE A 238 5.67 -4.97 13.43
C ILE A 238 6.24 -5.94 12.41
N ASP A 239 7.51 -5.74 12.06
CA ASP A 239 8.22 -6.64 11.17
C ASP A 239 8.88 -7.77 11.95
N LEU A 240 8.38 -8.98 11.70
CA LEU A 240 8.84 -10.21 12.33
C LEU A 240 9.31 -11.21 11.27
N ARG A 241 10.38 -11.94 11.59
CA ARG A 241 10.77 -13.15 10.84
C ARG A 241 10.70 -14.37 11.73
N LEU A 242 10.04 -15.40 11.22
CA LEU A 242 9.95 -16.71 11.88
C LEU A 242 11.00 -17.64 11.28
N ILE A 243 11.85 -18.20 12.13
CA ILE A 243 12.80 -19.25 11.76
C ILE A 243 12.37 -20.50 12.49
N MET A 244 12.04 -21.54 11.74
CA MET A 244 11.61 -22.84 12.27
C MET A 244 12.21 -23.97 11.44
N GLU A 245 12.22 -25.17 12.01
CA GLU A 245 12.64 -26.37 11.30
C GLU A 245 11.64 -26.73 10.19
N GLU A 246 12.12 -27.42 9.16
CA GLU A 246 11.32 -27.80 7.99
C GLU A 246 10.11 -28.67 8.38
N GLU A 247 10.31 -29.63 9.30
CA GLU A 247 9.22 -30.45 9.84
C GLU A 247 8.15 -29.62 10.54
N THR A 248 8.56 -28.64 11.34
CA THR A 248 7.65 -27.71 12.04
C THR A 248 6.85 -26.86 11.06
N PHE A 249 7.48 -26.41 9.98
CA PHE A 249 6.81 -25.65 8.92
C PHE A 249 5.75 -26.49 8.20
N PHE A 250 6.09 -27.71 7.77
CA PHE A 250 5.16 -28.58 7.03
C PHE A 250 4.04 -29.19 7.88
N ASN A 251 4.23 -29.28 9.19
CA ASN A 251 3.19 -29.72 10.12
C ASN A 251 2.24 -28.58 10.54
N ASP A 252 2.39 -27.38 9.97
CA ASP A 252 1.54 -26.20 10.19
C ASP A 252 1.42 -25.78 11.67
N LYS A 253 2.38 -26.20 12.52
CA LYS A 253 2.32 -26.05 13.98
C LYS A 253 2.12 -24.60 14.42
N TYR A 254 2.65 -23.66 13.64
CA TYR A 254 2.62 -22.22 13.91
C TYR A 254 1.84 -21.42 12.85
N MET A 255 0.99 -22.06 12.03
CA MET A 255 0.22 -21.38 10.99
C MET A 255 -0.77 -20.36 11.57
N MET A 256 -1.29 -20.58 12.78
CA MET A 256 -2.23 -19.69 13.49
C MET A 256 -1.56 -19.00 14.68
N LEU A 257 -0.36 -18.44 14.49
CA LEU A 257 0.25 -17.57 15.50
C LEU A 257 -0.55 -16.28 15.62
N ASP A 258 -1.02 -16.01 16.83
CA ASP A 258 -1.69 -14.75 17.19
C ASP A 258 -0.77 -13.91 18.08
N TYR A 259 -0.90 -12.59 17.97
CA TYR A 259 -0.05 -11.64 18.65
C TYR A 259 -0.93 -10.61 19.36
N GLN A 260 -0.61 -10.37 20.63
CA GLN A 260 -1.18 -9.28 21.39
C GLN A 260 -0.10 -8.24 21.66
N ILE A 261 -0.38 -6.99 21.29
CA ILE A 261 0.51 -5.87 21.57
C ILE A 261 -0.04 -5.16 22.80
N VAL A 262 0.81 -5.03 23.82
CA VAL A 262 0.44 -4.42 25.11
C VAL A 262 1.49 -3.38 25.46
N ASP A 263 1.05 -2.20 25.91
CA ASP A 263 1.97 -1.17 26.38
C ASP A 263 2.33 -1.31 27.87
N ASP A 264 3.16 -0.40 28.38
CA ASP A 264 3.62 -0.36 29.76
C ASP A 264 2.51 -0.06 30.78
N GLN A 265 1.34 0.39 30.31
CA GLN A 265 0.15 0.64 31.13
C GLN A 265 -0.86 -0.53 31.07
N GLY A 266 -0.56 -1.60 30.33
CA GLY A 266 -1.44 -2.75 30.16
C GLY A 266 -2.56 -2.53 29.15
N ARG A 267 -2.50 -1.47 28.34
CA ARG A 267 -3.47 -1.24 27.26
C ARG A 267 -3.12 -2.16 26.09
N VAL A 268 -4.14 -2.85 25.59
CA VAL A 268 -4.02 -3.77 24.46
C VAL A 268 -4.35 -3.01 23.18
N LEU A 269 -3.48 -3.13 22.17
CA LEU A 269 -3.79 -2.66 20.83
C LEU A 269 -4.82 -3.62 20.20
N GLU A 270 -5.95 -3.07 19.75
CA GLU A 270 -6.93 -3.88 19.01
C GLU A 270 -6.40 -4.16 17.60
N PRO A 271 -6.32 -5.43 17.19
CA PRO A 271 -6.04 -5.79 15.80
C PRO A 271 -7.24 -5.44 14.90
N PHE A 272 -6.95 -5.31 13.62
CA PHE A 272 -7.88 -4.92 12.54
C PHE A 272 -9.01 -5.92 12.31
#